data_AF-A0A1Q6GPN8-F1
#
_entry.id   AF-A0A1Q6GPN8-F1
#
_cell.length_a   1.000
_cell.length_b   1.000
_cell.length_c   1.000
_cell.angle_alpha   90.00
_cell.angle_beta   90.00
_cell.angle_gamma   90.00
#
_symmetry.space_group_name_H-M   'P 1'
#
loop_
_entity.id
_entity.type
_entity.pdbx_description
1 polymer ?
#
loop_
_entity_poly.entity_id
_entity_poly.type
_entity_poly.pdbx_seq_one_letter_code
_entity_poly.pdbx_strand_id
1 'polypeptide(L)'
;MNIKYLLTLPNRLRHRRGFGVQSPWAYEFVRDVVEEKSLYYAFDDMADLTASLGLDVKPSLKRHYELLFRIVNRLKPSYVLQAGIGDALNACYMSLPDKETRCYAVSHSFSEMSKRLLEDFSVKCMEGDVVELCRQIIESQGKIGILDFPLTEKFETLYEYAVGNVNSDSLFILEEIDSEEGRLIWNKILDDERTAVTFDLGSAGLAFFDKRRCKQNFTL
;
A
#
# COMPACT_ATOMS: atom_id res chain seq x y z
N MET A 1 11.80 -6.47 22.61
CA MET A 1 11.25 -7.57 21.78
C MET A 1 9.84 -7.86 22.28
N ASN A 2 8.81 -7.53 21.50
CA ASN A 2 7.43 -7.43 21.98
C ASN A 2 6.76 -8.82 22.03
N ILE A 3 6.23 -9.23 23.19
CA ILE A 3 5.66 -10.58 23.44
C ILE A 3 4.52 -10.91 22.48
N LYS A 4 3.76 -9.91 22.01
CA LYS A 4 2.70 -10.09 21.00
C LYS A 4 3.25 -10.56 19.64
N TYR A 5 4.48 -10.17 19.29
CA TYR A 5 5.14 -10.57 18.04
C TYR A 5 5.47 -12.06 18.01
N LEU A 6 5.82 -12.64 19.16
CA LEU A 6 6.09 -14.08 19.28
C LEU A 6 4.83 -14.93 19.15
N LEU A 7 3.67 -14.39 19.54
CA LEU A 7 2.38 -15.10 19.53
C LEU A 7 1.77 -15.20 18.13
N THR A 8 2.11 -14.31 17.21
CA THR A 8 1.66 -14.39 15.80
C THR A 8 2.59 -15.22 14.92
N LEU A 9 3.82 -15.51 15.36
CA LEU A 9 4.79 -16.34 14.62
C LEU A 9 4.23 -17.68 14.13
N PRO A 10 3.44 -18.45 14.89
CA PRO A 10 2.86 -19.70 14.41
C PRO A 10 1.90 -19.49 13.23
N ASN A 11 1.07 -18.44 13.28
CA ASN A 11 0.15 -18.10 12.18
C ASN A 11 0.91 -17.60 10.94
N ARG A 12 1.93 -16.76 11.15
CA ARG A 12 2.84 -16.32 10.08
C ARG A 12 3.53 -17.48 9.39
N LEU A 13 4.10 -18.40 10.18
CA LEU A 13 4.75 -19.61 9.65
C LEU A 13 3.75 -20.53 8.94
N ARG A 14 2.50 -20.58 9.42
CA ARG A 14 1.43 -21.37 8.80
C ARG A 14 1.03 -20.81 7.44
N HIS A 15 1.04 -19.49 7.25
CA HIS A 15 0.63 -18.82 6.01
C HIS A 15 1.78 -18.45 5.06
N ARG A 16 3.03 -18.62 5.48
CA ARG A 16 4.19 -18.51 4.57
C ARG A 16 4.03 -19.43 3.37
N ARG A 17 4.25 -18.89 2.16
CA ARG A 17 4.02 -19.58 0.87
C ARG A 17 2.56 -20.01 0.62
N GLY A 18 1.60 -19.44 1.36
CA GLY A 18 0.18 -19.68 1.19
C GLY A 18 -0.39 -20.91 1.92
N PHE A 19 0.39 -21.65 2.70
CA PHE A 19 -0.16 -22.79 3.46
C PHE A 19 -1.30 -22.34 4.41
N GLY A 20 -2.32 -23.19 4.62
CA GLY A 20 -3.47 -22.84 5.46
C GLY A 20 -4.41 -21.74 4.93
N VAL A 21 -4.16 -21.17 3.74
CA VAL A 21 -5.09 -20.27 3.05
C VAL A 21 -6.08 -21.12 2.25
N GLN A 22 -7.35 -21.14 2.66
CA GLN A 22 -8.39 -21.95 1.99
C GLN A 22 -9.01 -21.25 0.77
N SER A 23 -8.84 -19.93 0.64
CA SER A 23 -9.30 -19.17 -0.52
C SER A 23 -8.27 -19.26 -1.65
N PRO A 24 -8.60 -19.84 -2.83
CA PRO A 24 -7.67 -19.93 -3.96
C PRO A 24 -7.11 -18.57 -4.37
N TRP A 25 -7.96 -17.54 -4.36
CA TRP A 25 -7.55 -16.18 -4.68
C TRP A 25 -6.53 -15.62 -3.68
N ALA A 26 -6.74 -15.82 -2.37
CA ALA A 26 -5.81 -15.34 -1.35
C ALA A 26 -4.49 -16.13 -1.40
N TYR A 27 -4.55 -17.43 -1.71
CA TYR A 27 -3.36 -18.25 -1.91
C TYR A 27 -2.50 -17.72 -3.07
N GLU A 28 -3.12 -17.49 -4.23
CA GLU A 28 -2.45 -16.92 -5.41
C GLU A 28 -1.89 -15.53 -5.11
N PHE A 29 -2.65 -14.67 -4.45
CA PHE A 29 -2.17 -13.34 -4.08
C PHE A 29 -0.93 -13.39 -3.18
N VAL A 30 -0.93 -14.24 -2.15
CA VAL A 30 0.23 -14.40 -1.27
C VAL A 30 1.43 -14.94 -2.04
N ARG A 31 1.23 -15.97 -2.86
CA ARG A 31 2.32 -16.62 -3.60
C ARG A 31 2.93 -15.70 -4.67
N ASP A 32 2.09 -15.05 -5.47
CA ASP A 32 2.49 -14.37 -6.71
C ASP A 32 2.71 -12.85 -6.53
N VAL A 33 2.30 -12.28 -5.38
CA VAL A 33 2.47 -10.85 -5.09
C VAL A 33 3.30 -10.64 -3.82
N VAL A 34 2.92 -11.27 -2.71
CA VAL A 34 3.56 -11.02 -1.40
C VAL A 34 4.92 -11.70 -1.30
N GLU A 35 4.99 -13.00 -1.62
CA GLU A 35 6.18 -13.84 -1.50
C GLU A 35 6.98 -13.97 -2.81
N GLU A 36 6.55 -13.29 -3.86
CA GLU A 36 7.17 -13.32 -5.18
C GLU A 36 8.59 -12.75 -5.15
N LYS A 37 9.52 -13.46 -5.80
CA LYS A 37 10.97 -13.14 -5.82
C LYS A 37 11.50 -12.85 -7.21
N SER A 38 10.64 -12.84 -8.23
CA SER A 38 11.02 -12.56 -9.60
C SER A 38 11.65 -11.17 -9.73
N LEU A 39 12.76 -11.12 -10.47
CA LEU A 39 13.44 -9.88 -10.79
C LEU A 39 12.68 -9.18 -11.92
N TYR A 40 12.37 -7.90 -11.70
CA TYR A 40 11.86 -7.01 -12.73
C TYR A 40 12.99 -6.05 -13.11
N TYR A 41 13.18 -5.77 -14.41
CA TYR A 41 14.18 -4.81 -14.87
C TYR A 41 14.05 -3.44 -14.16
N ALA A 42 12.82 -3.03 -13.88
CA ALA A 42 12.50 -1.82 -13.13
C ALA A 42 13.16 -1.75 -11.73
N PHE A 43 13.47 -2.89 -11.11
CA PHE A 43 14.10 -2.91 -9.77
C PHE A 43 15.58 -2.59 -9.82
N ASP A 44 16.27 -3.01 -10.89
CA ASP A 44 17.68 -2.68 -11.11
C ASP A 44 17.81 -1.20 -11.49
N ASP A 45 16.94 -0.71 -12.39
CA ASP A 45 16.89 0.71 -12.76
C ASP A 45 16.65 1.63 -11.53
N MET A 46 15.73 1.25 -10.65
CA MET A 46 15.47 2.00 -9.41
C MET A 46 16.60 1.90 -8.39
N ALA A 47 17.29 0.76 -8.31
CA ALA A 47 18.47 0.62 -7.46
C ALA A 47 19.60 1.54 -7.94
N ASP A 48 19.85 1.60 -9.25
CA ASP A 48 20.85 2.48 -9.83
C ASP A 48 20.48 3.96 -9.64
N LEU A 49 19.19 4.30 -9.85
CA LEU A 49 18.68 5.66 -9.64
C LEU A 49 18.86 6.11 -8.19
N THR A 50 18.38 5.31 -7.23
CA THR A 50 18.49 5.64 -5.80
C THR A 50 19.94 5.77 -5.36
N ALA A 51 20.84 4.91 -5.84
CA ALA A 51 22.28 5.02 -5.60
C ALA A 51 22.87 6.32 -6.20
N SER A 52 22.46 6.70 -7.41
CA SER A 52 22.91 7.94 -8.06
C SER A 52 22.47 9.21 -7.32
N LEU A 53 21.31 9.15 -6.66
CA LEU A 53 20.77 10.20 -5.81
C LEU A 53 21.37 10.19 -4.39
N GLY A 54 22.26 9.24 -4.08
CA GLY A 54 22.86 9.10 -2.75
C GLY A 54 21.89 8.61 -1.68
N LEU A 55 20.79 7.96 -2.08
CA LEU A 55 19.78 7.42 -1.18
C LEU A 55 20.18 6.01 -0.72
N ASP A 56 20.53 5.86 0.55
CA ASP A 56 20.79 4.54 1.16
C ASP A 56 19.47 3.86 1.55
N VAL A 57 18.89 3.13 0.59
CA VAL A 57 17.62 2.42 0.78
C VAL A 57 17.85 1.11 1.53
N LYS A 58 17.36 1.05 2.77
CA LYS A 58 17.44 -0.17 3.59
C LYS A 58 16.76 -1.37 2.90
N PRO A 59 17.28 -2.60 3.07
CA PRO A 59 16.68 -3.79 2.45
C PRO A 59 15.20 -4.03 2.79
N SER A 60 14.75 -3.65 3.98
CA SER A 60 13.33 -3.77 4.36
C SER A 60 12.44 -2.84 3.54
N LEU A 61 12.92 -1.62 3.26
CA LEU A 61 12.19 -0.61 2.51
C LEU A 61 12.18 -0.95 1.01
N LYS A 62 13.31 -1.48 0.49
CA LYS A 62 13.36 -2.05 -0.87
C LYS A 62 12.29 -3.12 -1.08
N ARG A 63 12.13 -4.06 -0.13
CA ARG A 63 11.08 -5.10 -0.21
C ARG A 63 9.67 -4.52 -0.22
N HIS A 64 9.45 -3.44 0.52
CA HIS A 64 8.16 -2.74 0.52
C HIS A 64 7.90 -2.10 -0.85
N TYR A 65 8.84 -1.34 -1.40
CA TYR A 65 8.71 -0.73 -2.72
C TYR A 65 8.47 -1.76 -3.85
N GLU A 66 9.20 -2.87 -3.84
CA GLU A 66 8.97 -3.96 -4.80
C GLU A 66 7.59 -4.61 -4.63
N LEU A 67 7.08 -4.71 -3.40
CA LEU A 67 5.72 -5.18 -3.14
C LEU A 67 4.68 -4.23 -3.72
N LEU A 68 4.83 -2.91 -3.53
CA LEU A 68 3.95 -1.90 -4.12
C LEU A 68 3.89 -2.02 -5.64
N PHE A 69 5.06 -2.17 -6.29
CA PHE A 69 5.14 -2.44 -7.73
C PHE A 69 4.35 -3.69 -8.12
N ARG A 70 4.57 -4.82 -7.42
CA ARG A 70 3.90 -6.09 -7.73
C ARG A 70 2.39 -5.99 -7.55
N ILE A 71 1.92 -5.26 -6.53
CA ILE A 71 0.50 -5.00 -6.29
C ILE A 71 -0.11 -4.26 -7.48
N VAL A 72 0.47 -3.13 -7.90
CA VAL A 72 -0.05 -2.37 -9.04
C VAL A 72 0.03 -3.20 -10.33
N ASN A 73 1.12 -3.94 -10.54
CA ASN A 73 1.26 -4.82 -11.69
C ASN A 73 0.16 -5.89 -11.75
N ARG A 74 -0.24 -6.42 -10.60
CA ARG A 74 -1.28 -7.46 -10.50
C ARG A 74 -2.68 -6.90 -10.67
N LEU A 75 -2.96 -5.74 -10.09
CA LEU A 75 -4.32 -5.17 -10.00
C LEU A 75 -4.68 -4.24 -11.16
N LYS A 76 -3.67 -3.61 -11.80
CA LYS A 76 -3.85 -2.65 -12.91
C LYS A 76 -4.97 -1.62 -12.61
N PRO A 77 -4.86 -0.87 -11.49
CA PRO A 77 -5.90 0.07 -11.07
C PRO A 77 -6.04 1.25 -12.03
N SER A 78 -7.20 1.89 -12.07
CA SER A 78 -7.40 3.11 -12.86
C SER A 78 -6.57 4.30 -12.34
N TYR A 79 -6.37 4.37 -11.02
CA TYR A 79 -5.46 5.31 -10.40
C TYR A 79 -4.95 4.82 -9.04
N VAL A 80 -3.80 5.37 -8.64
CA VAL A 80 -3.16 5.19 -7.35
C VAL A 80 -3.06 6.56 -6.68
N LEU A 81 -3.43 6.62 -5.41
CA LEU A 81 -3.31 7.80 -4.56
C LEU A 81 -2.43 7.49 -3.36
N GLN A 82 -1.26 8.09 -3.29
CA GLN A 82 -0.34 8.00 -2.17
C GLN A 82 -0.44 9.27 -1.32
N ALA A 83 -0.67 9.12 -0.02
CA ALA A 83 -0.98 10.22 0.89
C ALA A 83 -0.05 10.22 2.12
N GLY A 84 0.44 11.40 2.51
CA GLY A 84 1.16 11.63 3.77
C GLY A 84 2.66 11.34 3.74
N ILE A 85 3.16 10.59 2.76
CA ILE A 85 4.59 10.23 2.63
C ILE A 85 5.24 11.14 1.57
N GLY A 86 6.30 11.84 1.94
CA GLY A 86 6.96 12.85 1.09
C GLY A 86 8.25 12.39 0.38
N ASP A 87 8.63 11.11 0.51
CA ASP A 87 9.89 10.57 -0.03
C ASP A 87 9.83 10.26 -1.54
N ALA A 88 8.65 10.37 -2.14
CA ALA A 88 8.33 10.09 -3.55
C ALA A 88 8.47 8.63 -4.00
N LEU A 89 9.27 7.80 -3.32
CA LEU A 89 9.64 6.46 -3.79
C LEU A 89 8.45 5.51 -3.85
N ASN A 90 7.54 5.54 -2.87
CA ASN A 90 6.30 4.74 -2.94
C ASN A 90 5.55 4.99 -4.25
N ALA A 91 5.28 6.26 -4.54
CA ALA A 91 4.50 6.66 -5.69
C ALA A 91 5.23 6.35 -7.01
N CYS A 92 6.55 6.52 -7.06
CA CYS A 92 7.37 6.14 -8.22
C CYS A 92 7.35 4.63 -8.48
N TYR A 93 7.52 3.78 -7.46
CA TYR A 93 7.43 2.33 -7.64
C TYR A 93 6.04 1.89 -8.10
N MET A 94 4.99 2.55 -7.61
CA MET A 94 3.62 2.29 -8.03
C MET A 94 3.30 2.78 -9.45
N SER A 95 4.04 3.74 -10.01
CA SER A 95 3.79 4.22 -11.38
C SER A 95 4.50 3.42 -12.48
N LEU A 96 5.50 2.62 -12.12
CA LEU A 96 6.32 1.85 -13.08
C LEU A 96 5.59 0.72 -13.82
N PRO A 97 4.71 -0.10 -13.21
CA PRO A 97 4.18 -1.30 -13.86
C PRO A 97 3.24 -1.06 -15.03
N ASP A 98 2.59 0.11 -15.07
CA ASP A 98 1.53 0.40 -16.02
C ASP A 98 1.42 1.90 -16.28
N LYS A 99 1.70 2.31 -17.53
CA LYS A 99 1.71 3.72 -17.95
C LYS A 99 0.29 4.32 -18.01
N GLU A 100 -0.74 3.48 -18.09
CA GLU A 100 -2.14 3.92 -18.10
C GLU A 100 -2.66 4.21 -16.69
N THR A 101 -2.03 3.64 -15.66
CA THR A 101 -2.37 3.89 -14.25
C THR A 101 -1.99 5.33 -13.88
N ARG A 102 -2.98 6.14 -13.51
CA ARG A 102 -2.73 7.52 -13.07
C ARG A 102 -2.23 7.55 -11.63
N CYS A 103 -1.09 8.15 -11.36
CA CYS A 103 -0.52 8.22 -10.01
C CYS A 103 -0.57 9.63 -9.44
N TYR A 104 -0.99 9.74 -8.18
CA TYR A 104 -1.06 10.97 -7.41
C TYR A 104 -0.27 10.80 -6.11
N ALA A 105 0.57 11.78 -5.78
CA ALA A 105 1.30 11.86 -4.52
C ALA A 105 0.89 13.13 -3.78
N VAL A 106 0.40 12.98 -2.55
CA VAL A 106 -0.11 14.07 -1.73
C VAL A 106 0.66 14.12 -0.42
N SER A 107 1.25 15.27 -0.10
CA SER A 107 1.99 15.50 1.15
C SER A 107 1.75 16.93 1.62
N HIS A 108 2.07 17.23 2.88
CA HIS A 108 2.13 18.62 3.33
C HIS A 108 3.20 19.41 2.59
N SER A 109 4.33 18.76 2.31
CA SER A 109 5.41 19.30 1.50
C SER A 109 6.24 18.17 0.89
N PHE A 110 6.91 18.50 -0.20
CA PHE A 110 7.91 17.68 -0.87
C PHE A 110 9.21 18.47 -0.96
N SER A 111 10.33 17.75 -0.88
CA SER A 111 11.61 18.35 -1.25
C SER A 111 11.68 18.62 -2.75
N GLU A 112 12.53 19.55 -3.19
CA GLU A 112 12.75 19.80 -4.62
C GLU A 112 13.21 18.54 -5.37
N MET A 113 13.99 17.68 -4.71
CA MET A 113 14.40 16.38 -5.25
C MET A 113 13.20 15.45 -5.41
N SER A 114 12.34 15.35 -4.39
CA SER A 114 11.12 14.53 -4.44
C SER A 114 10.19 15.00 -5.57
N LYS A 115 10.02 16.32 -5.76
CA LYS A 115 9.19 16.87 -6.85
C LYS A 115 9.72 16.48 -8.22
N ARG A 116 11.03 16.64 -8.45
CA ARG A 116 11.68 16.24 -9.71
C ARG A 116 11.51 14.75 -9.97
N LEU A 117 11.72 13.93 -8.94
CA LEU A 117 11.55 12.49 -9.05
C LEU A 117 10.11 12.10 -9.38
N LEU A 118 9.11 12.74 -8.77
CA LEU A 118 7.71 12.49 -9.10
C LEU A 118 7.39 12.91 -10.55
N GLU A 119 7.92 14.04 -11.01
CA GLU A 119 7.75 14.53 -12.37
C GLU A 119 8.35 13.56 -13.42
N ASP A 120 9.58 13.09 -13.21
CA ASP A 120 10.27 12.12 -14.07
C ASP A 120 9.46 10.81 -14.24
N PHE A 121 8.71 10.44 -13.19
CA PHE A 121 7.87 9.24 -13.15
C PHE A 121 6.42 9.51 -13.53
N SER A 122 6.11 10.71 -14.04
CA SER A 122 4.76 11.14 -14.44
C SER A 122 3.72 11.04 -13.31
N VAL A 123 4.16 11.18 -12.06
CA VAL A 123 3.31 11.20 -10.87
C VAL A 123 2.89 12.64 -10.58
N LYS A 124 1.59 12.88 -10.44
CA LYS A 124 1.05 14.20 -10.11
C LYS A 124 1.25 14.49 -8.62
N CYS A 125 2.13 15.43 -8.31
CA CYS A 125 2.38 15.85 -6.93
C CYS A 125 1.44 17.00 -6.49
N MET A 126 0.92 16.95 -5.27
CA MET A 126 0.09 18.02 -4.69
C MET A 126 0.50 18.29 -3.23
N GLU A 127 0.72 19.56 -2.90
CA GLU A 127 1.12 20.02 -1.56
C GLU A 127 -0.02 20.74 -0.85
N GLY A 128 -0.27 20.40 0.42
CA GLY A 128 -1.25 21.11 1.24
C GLY A 128 -1.86 20.27 2.36
N ASP A 129 -3.13 20.52 2.66
CA ASP A 129 -3.88 19.66 3.58
C ASP A 129 -4.13 18.30 2.91
N VAL A 130 -3.47 17.27 3.43
CA VAL A 130 -3.45 15.94 2.79
C VAL A 130 -4.86 15.34 2.71
N VAL A 131 -5.67 15.50 3.75
CA VAL A 131 -7.01 14.92 3.81
C VAL A 131 -7.92 15.59 2.78
N GLU A 132 -7.93 16.93 2.74
CA GLU A 132 -8.76 17.68 1.80
C GLU A 132 -8.34 17.46 0.34
N LEU A 133 -7.03 17.43 0.06
CA LEU A 133 -6.53 17.13 -1.28
C LEU A 133 -6.89 15.71 -1.74
N CYS A 134 -6.76 14.72 -0.86
CA CYS A 134 -7.20 13.36 -1.17
C CYS A 134 -8.70 13.30 -1.45
N ARG A 135 -9.51 14.03 -0.67
CA ARG A 135 -10.96 14.16 -0.87
C ARG A 135 -11.29 14.65 -2.27
N GLN A 136 -10.64 15.74 -2.70
CA GLN A 136 -10.82 16.33 -4.03
C GLN A 136 -10.41 15.37 -5.15
N ILE A 137 -9.31 14.63 -4.99
CA ILE A 137 -8.88 13.64 -5.98
C ILE A 137 -9.93 12.53 -6.09
N ILE A 138 -10.38 11.97 -4.97
CA ILE A 138 -11.41 10.92 -4.95
C ILE A 138 -12.70 11.41 -5.61
N GLU A 139 -13.15 12.65 -5.33
CA GLU A 139 -14.34 13.24 -5.97
C GLU A 139 -14.16 13.41 -7.48
N SER A 140 -12.97 13.81 -7.92
CA SER A 140 -12.68 14.04 -9.35
C SER A 140 -12.49 12.74 -10.16
N GLN A 141 -11.90 11.71 -9.55
CA GLN A 141 -11.56 10.46 -10.23
C GLN A 141 -12.66 9.39 -10.07
N GLY A 142 -13.55 9.57 -9.09
CA GLY A 142 -14.54 8.58 -8.72
C GLY A 142 -13.95 7.44 -7.89
N LYS A 143 -14.36 6.20 -8.19
CA LYS A 143 -14.04 5.02 -7.37
C LYS A 143 -12.55 4.74 -7.27
N ILE A 144 -12.08 4.52 -6.05
CA ILE A 144 -10.66 4.36 -5.71
C ILE A 144 -10.09 3.07 -6.31
N GLY A 145 -8.96 3.17 -7.00
CA GLY A 145 -8.16 2.01 -7.37
C GLY A 145 -7.30 1.55 -6.20
N ILE A 146 -6.23 2.29 -5.91
CA ILE A 146 -5.37 2.06 -4.74
C ILE A 146 -5.22 3.35 -3.93
N LEU A 147 -5.30 3.23 -2.60
CA LEU A 147 -4.97 4.29 -1.65
C LEU A 147 -3.89 3.81 -0.69
N ASP A 148 -2.76 4.53 -0.63
CA ASP A 148 -1.59 4.22 0.17
C ASP A 148 -1.32 5.33 1.19
N PHE A 149 -1.30 5.02 2.50
CA PHE A 149 -1.14 6.03 3.56
C PHE A 149 -0.72 5.43 4.91
N PRO A 150 -0.05 6.21 5.78
CA PRO A 150 0.30 5.77 7.12
C PRO A 150 -0.91 5.75 8.05
N LEU A 151 -1.05 4.68 8.83
CA LEU A 151 -2.18 4.46 9.71
C LEU A 151 -1.98 5.17 11.07
N THR A 152 -2.12 6.48 11.07
CA THR A 152 -2.08 7.33 12.28
C THR A 152 -3.45 7.97 12.54
N GLU A 153 -3.69 8.49 13.74
CA GLU A 153 -4.98 9.12 14.10
C GLU A 153 -5.40 10.24 13.12
N LYS A 154 -4.43 10.96 12.56
CA LYS A 154 -4.66 12.04 11.59
C LYS A 154 -5.33 11.56 10.30
N PHE A 155 -5.13 10.28 9.96
CA PHE A 155 -5.65 9.67 8.74
C PHE A 155 -6.89 8.81 8.96
N GLU A 156 -7.43 8.71 10.19
CA GLU A 156 -8.72 8.05 10.43
C GLU A 156 -9.85 8.74 9.65
N THR A 157 -9.82 10.07 9.55
CA THR A 157 -10.80 10.84 8.77
C THR A 157 -10.67 10.56 7.27
N LEU A 158 -9.44 10.40 6.77
CA LEU A 158 -9.21 9.99 5.39
C LEU A 158 -9.77 8.59 5.14
N TYR A 159 -9.51 7.64 6.05
CA TYR A 159 -10.04 6.28 5.95
C TYR A 159 -11.57 6.28 5.85
N GLU A 160 -12.27 6.95 6.78
CA GLU A 160 -13.74 6.95 6.79
C GLU A 160 -14.35 7.59 5.54
N TYR A 161 -13.72 8.63 4.99
CA TYR A 161 -14.16 9.20 3.73
C TYR A 161 -13.88 8.26 2.55
N ALA A 162 -12.65 7.72 2.48
CA ALA A 162 -12.20 6.89 1.37
C ALA A 162 -12.98 5.58 1.29
N VAL A 163 -13.25 4.92 2.42
CA VAL A 163 -13.98 3.65 2.45
C VAL A 163 -15.42 3.79 1.96
N GLY A 164 -16.02 4.98 2.05
CA GLY A 164 -17.32 5.28 1.42
C GLY A 164 -17.26 5.33 -0.13
N ASN A 165 -16.06 5.44 -0.69
CA ASN A 165 -15.81 5.65 -2.12
C ASN A 165 -15.13 4.44 -2.81
N VAL A 166 -15.06 3.29 -2.15
CA VAL A 166 -14.50 2.05 -2.72
C VAL A 166 -15.46 1.34 -3.68
N ASN A 167 -14.90 0.41 -4.45
CA ASN A 167 -15.60 -0.59 -5.25
C ASN A 167 -14.96 -1.99 -5.00
N SER A 168 -15.35 -3.00 -5.78
CA SER A 168 -14.82 -4.38 -5.60
C SER A 168 -13.34 -4.54 -5.93
N ASP A 169 -12.75 -3.59 -6.65
CA ASP A 169 -11.37 -3.66 -7.13
C ASP A 169 -10.44 -2.74 -6.32
N SER A 170 -11.00 -1.99 -5.36
CA SER A 170 -10.25 -1.11 -4.47
C SER A 170 -9.34 -1.89 -3.52
N LEU A 171 -8.15 -1.33 -3.29
CA LEU A 171 -7.21 -1.78 -2.26
C LEU A 171 -6.72 -0.57 -1.46
N PHE A 172 -6.76 -0.69 -0.12
CA PHE A 172 -6.01 0.22 0.75
C PHE A 172 -4.72 -0.45 1.22
N ILE A 173 -3.62 0.27 1.09
CA ILE A 173 -2.30 -0.06 1.63
C ILE A 173 -2.10 0.84 2.83
N LEU A 174 -1.96 0.21 3.99
CA LEU A 174 -1.94 0.88 5.29
C LEU A 174 -0.57 0.67 5.91
N GLU A 175 0.21 1.73 6.04
CA GLU A 175 1.54 1.64 6.64
C GLU A 175 1.52 1.82 8.15
N GLU A 176 2.60 1.39 8.80
CA GLU A 176 2.83 1.54 10.24
C GLU A 176 1.79 0.85 11.14
N ILE A 177 1.18 -0.25 10.67
CA ILE A 177 0.15 -0.97 11.45
C ILE A 177 0.70 -1.63 12.73
N ASP A 178 2.02 -1.81 12.86
CA ASP A 178 2.70 -2.35 14.06
C ASP A 178 3.03 -1.30 15.12
N SER A 179 2.84 -0.01 14.82
CA SER A 179 2.85 1.03 15.85
C SER A 179 1.72 0.83 16.86
N GLU A 180 1.83 1.45 18.04
CA GLU A 180 0.79 1.34 19.07
C GLU A 180 -0.56 1.89 18.56
N GLU A 181 -0.54 3.10 17.98
CA GLU A 181 -1.69 3.74 17.36
C GLU A 181 -2.20 2.94 16.14
N GLY A 182 -1.32 2.60 15.21
CA GLY A 182 -1.67 1.86 14.00
C GLY A 182 -2.30 0.50 14.31
N ARG A 183 -1.88 -0.17 15.40
CA ARG A 183 -2.49 -1.44 15.81
C ARG A 183 -3.92 -1.27 16.31
N LEU A 184 -4.23 -0.18 17.00
CA LEU A 184 -5.59 0.13 17.43
C LEU A 184 -6.50 0.38 16.22
N ILE A 185 -6.03 1.20 15.28
CA ILE A 185 -6.79 1.53 14.06
C ILE A 185 -6.94 0.29 13.17
N TRP A 186 -5.90 -0.51 13.00
CA TRP A 186 -5.95 -1.73 12.20
C TRP A 186 -7.00 -2.71 12.72
N ASN A 187 -7.14 -2.87 14.04
CA ASN A 187 -8.20 -3.70 14.62
C ASN A 187 -9.59 -3.15 14.29
N LYS A 188 -9.80 -1.82 14.32
CA LYS A 188 -11.06 -1.21 13.87
C LYS A 188 -11.36 -1.57 12.40
N ILE A 189 -10.35 -1.57 11.53
CA ILE A 189 -10.48 -1.91 10.10
C ILE A 189 -10.79 -3.41 9.91
N LEU A 190 -10.22 -4.29 10.73
CA LEU A 190 -10.56 -5.72 10.74
C LEU A 190 -12.02 -5.95 11.14
N ASP A 191 -12.55 -5.14 12.06
CA ASP A 191 -13.94 -5.21 12.51
C ASP A 191 -14.93 -4.49 11.57
N ASP A 192 -14.45 -3.63 10.66
CA ASP A 192 -15.28 -2.88 9.72
C ASP A 192 -15.98 -3.82 8.71
N GLU A 193 -17.32 -3.83 8.71
CA GLU A 193 -18.12 -4.66 7.80
C GLU A 193 -18.06 -4.21 6.34
N ARG A 194 -17.36 -3.12 5.99
CA ARG A 194 -17.06 -2.71 4.61
C ARG A 194 -15.82 -3.39 4.04
N THR A 195 -14.90 -3.88 4.88
CA THR A 195 -13.74 -4.67 4.43
C THR A 195 -14.14 -6.11 4.10
N ALA A 196 -13.40 -6.75 3.19
CA ALA A 196 -13.60 -8.15 2.83
C ALA A 196 -12.36 -8.96 3.23
N VAL A 197 -11.33 -8.97 2.39
CA VAL A 197 -10.11 -9.71 2.69
C VAL A 197 -9.04 -8.75 3.17
N THR A 198 -8.37 -9.10 4.26
CA THR A 198 -7.25 -8.33 4.81
C THR A 198 -5.99 -9.19 4.94
N PHE A 199 -4.83 -8.56 4.74
CA PHE A 199 -3.52 -9.17 4.98
C PHE A 199 -2.71 -8.31 5.93
N ASP A 200 -2.30 -8.87 7.06
CA ASP A 200 -1.37 -8.27 8.01
C ASP A 200 0.05 -8.75 7.69
N LEU A 201 0.88 -7.85 7.16
CA LEU A 201 2.26 -8.11 6.75
C LEU A 201 3.28 -7.74 7.84
N GLY A 202 2.82 -7.49 9.06
CA GLY A 202 3.64 -6.94 10.13
C GLY A 202 3.61 -5.43 10.19
N SER A 203 4.40 -4.74 9.36
CA SER A 203 4.47 -3.28 9.34
C SER A 203 3.51 -2.61 8.37
N ALA A 204 2.88 -3.39 7.49
CA ALA A 204 1.86 -2.92 6.55
C ALA A 204 0.63 -3.83 6.56
N GLY A 205 -0.54 -3.23 6.33
CA GLY A 205 -1.82 -3.91 6.16
C GLY A 205 -2.35 -3.70 4.74
N LEU A 206 -2.94 -4.74 4.16
CA LEU A 206 -3.66 -4.65 2.90
C LEU A 206 -5.14 -4.90 3.18
N ALA A 207 -6.02 -3.99 2.74
CA ALA A 207 -7.47 -4.13 2.89
C ALA A 207 -8.18 -4.09 1.53
N PHE A 208 -8.82 -5.21 1.18
CA PHE A 208 -9.62 -5.35 -0.03
C PHE A 208 -11.12 -5.23 0.27
N PHE A 209 -11.88 -4.72 -0.69
CA PHE A 209 -13.30 -4.39 -0.52
C PHE A 209 -14.25 -5.25 -1.37
N ASP A 210 -13.75 -6.31 -2.01
CA ASP A 210 -14.57 -7.21 -2.82
C ASP A 210 -15.51 -8.08 -1.96
N LYS A 211 -16.77 -7.68 -1.87
CA LYS A 211 -17.83 -8.38 -1.13
C LYS A 211 -18.26 -9.72 -1.71
N ARG A 212 -17.75 -10.13 -2.88
CA ARG A 212 -17.94 -11.50 -3.39
C ARG A 212 -17.12 -12.51 -2.58
N ARG A 213 -16.12 -12.05 -1.83
CA ARG A 213 -15.27 -12.87 -0.95
C ARG A 213 -15.75 -12.78 0.49
N CYS A 214 -15.65 -13.89 1.21
CA CYS A 214 -15.93 -13.91 2.65
C CYS A 214 -14.92 -13.03 3.40
N LYS A 215 -15.41 -12.34 4.44
CA LYS A 215 -14.56 -11.53 5.29
C LYS A 215 -13.53 -12.40 5.99
N GLN A 216 -12.25 -12.12 5.80
CA GLN A 216 -11.16 -12.94 6.33
C GLN A 216 -9.86 -12.15 6.44
N ASN A 217 -9.16 -12.31 7.56
CA ASN A 217 -7.83 -11.76 7.78
C ASN A 217 -6.76 -12.86 7.69
N PHE A 218 -5.65 -12.56 7.03
CA PHE A 218 -4.46 -13.40 6.92
C PHE A 218 -3.26 -12.70 7.55
N THR A 219 -2.67 -13.31 8.59
CA THR A 219 -1.44 -12.79 9.20
C THR A 219 -0.22 -13.52 8.62
N LEU A 220 0.66 -12.78 7.92
CA LEU A 220 1.81 -13.29 7.18
C LEU A 220 3.15 -12.96 7.87
#